data_AF-A0A967IC84-F1
#
_entry.id   AF-A0A967IC84-F1
#
_cell.length_a   1.000
_cell.length_b   1.000
_cell.length_c   1.000
_cell.angle_alpha   90.00
_cell.angle_beta   90.00
_cell.angle_gamma   90.00
#
_symmetry.space_group_name_H-M   'P 1'
#
loop_
_entity.id
_entity.type
_entity.pdbx_description
1 polymer ?
#
loop_
_entity_poly.entity_id
_entity_poly.type
_entity_poly.pdbx_seq_one_letter_code
_entity_poly.pdbx_strand_id
1 'polypeptide(L)' 'MSQKKRKTPVNPLCLKCIRHCKQNETTLLVDCPRFQPYPFKIEKRNYEQLGLFGNDEQE' A
#
# COMPACT_ATOMS: atom_id res chain seq x y z
N MET A 1 13.12 -23.31 -14.16
CA MET A 1 12.19 -23.72 -13.08
C MET A 1 12.08 -22.59 -12.07
N SER A 2 11.09 -21.71 -12.19
CA SER A 2 10.92 -20.56 -11.28
C SER A 2 10.30 -21.07 -9.96
N GLN A 3 11.09 -21.08 -8.88
CA GLN A 3 10.62 -21.51 -7.57
C GLN A 3 9.54 -20.55 -7.07
N LYS A 4 8.27 -20.98 -7.11
CA LYS A 4 7.17 -20.31 -6.39
C LYS A 4 7.52 -20.32 -4.90
N LYS A 5 8.02 -19.21 -4.36
CA LYS A 5 8.20 -19.03 -2.92
C LYS A 5 6.84 -19.21 -2.24
N ARG A 6 6.72 -20.24 -1.39
CA ARG A 6 5.54 -20.44 -0.54
C ARG A 6 5.40 -19.17 0.31
N LYS A 7 4.26 -18.47 0.19
CA LYS A 7 3.98 -17.28 1.00
C LYS A 7 3.76 -17.75 2.42
N THR A 8 4.78 -17.61 3.28
CA THR A 8 4.59 -17.78 4.72
C THR A 8 3.64 -16.70 5.21
N PRO A 9 2.73 -17.01 6.13
CA PRO A 9 1.84 -16.01 6.68
C PRO A 9 2.65 -14.96 7.45
N VAL A 10 2.20 -13.71 7.35
CA VAL A 10 2.91 -12.51 7.81
C VAL A 10 2.15 -11.90 8.98
N ASN A 11 2.86 -11.31 9.95
CA ASN A 11 2.24 -10.64 11.09
C ASN A 11 1.21 -9.56 10.63
N PRO A 12 0.02 -9.48 11.26
CA PRO A 12 -1.01 -8.50 10.93
C PRO A 12 -0.55 -7.03 10.96
N LEU A 13 0.37 -6.64 11.84
CA LEU A 13 0.99 -5.30 11.82
C LEU A 13 1.78 -5.06 10.54
N CYS A 14 2.50 -6.07 10.05
CA CYS A 14 3.26 -5.97 8.80
C CYS A 14 2.35 -5.88 7.57
N LEU A 15 1.07 -6.26 7.64
CA LEU A 15 0.10 -6.07 6.56
C LEU A 15 -0.31 -4.60 6.39
N LYS A 16 -0.25 -3.82 7.46
CA LYS A 16 -0.60 -2.39 7.47
C LYS A 16 0.62 -1.48 7.17
N CYS A 17 1.80 -2.09 7.03
CA CYS A 17 3.07 -1.41 6.83
C CYS A 17 3.47 -1.46 5.35
N ILE A 18 3.99 -0.34 4.82
CA ILE A 18 4.49 -0.28 3.44
C ILE A 18 5.85 -0.96 3.26
N ARG A 19 6.57 -1.26 4.36
CA ARG A 19 7.94 -1.77 4.29
C ARG A 19 8.00 -3.25 3.91
N HIS A 20 9.12 -3.63 3.30
CA HIS A 20 9.39 -5.01 2.86
C HIS A 20 9.94 -5.93 3.97
N CYS A 21 10.29 -5.39 5.15
CA CYS A 21 10.87 -6.14 6.28
C CYS A 21 9.86 -7.02 7.04
N LYS A 22 8.90 -7.59 6.33
CA LYS A 22 7.74 -8.31 6.87
C LYS A 22 8.19 -9.49 7.73
N GLN A 23 7.74 -9.51 8.98
CA GLN A 23 8.01 -10.59 9.93
C GLN A 23 7.00 -11.73 9.74
N ASN A 24 7.40 -12.95 10.06
CA ASN A 24 6.51 -14.10 10.05
C ASN A 24 5.39 -13.93 11.09
N GLU A 25 4.25 -14.58 10.86
CA GLU A 25 3.09 -14.57 11.77
C GLU A 25 3.43 -15.05 13.19
N THR A 26 4.38 -15.96 13.33
CA THR A 26 4.85 -16.47 14.63
C THR A 26 5.51 -15.39 15.51
N THR A 27 5.96 -14.28 14.91
CA THR A 27 6.55 -13.16 15.65
C THR A 27 5.43 -12.23 16.12
N LEU A 28 4.91 -12.45 17.33
CA LEU A 28 3.90 -11.59 17.95
C LEU A 28 4.53 -10.26 18.39
N LEU A 29 4.45 -9.25 17.52
CA LEU A 29 4.82 -7.87 17.84
C LEU A 29 3.58 -7.11 18.28
N VAL A 30 3.66 -6.43 19.43
CA VAL A 30 2.64 -5.48 19.89
C VAL A 30 2.80 -4.14 19.17
N ASP A 31 4.05 -3.73 18.95
CA ASP A 31 4.42 -2.55 18.17
C ASP A 31 5.73 -2.81 17.39
N CYS A 32 5.88 -2.16 16.23
CA CYS A 32 7.07 -2.26 15.40
C CYS A 32 7.75 -0.88 15.32
N PRO A 33 9.00 -0.72 15.79
CA PRO A 33 9.69 0.57 15.80
C PRO A 33 9.99 1.12 14.39
N ARG A 34 9.80 0.29 13.37
CA ARG A 34 10.01 0.62 11.96
C ARG A 34 8.70 0.72 11.18
N PHE A 35 7.55 0.69 11.87
CA PHE A 35 6.23 0.73 11.24
C PHE A 35 6.05 2.03 10.47
N GLN A 36 5.59 1.89 9.22
CA GLN A 36 5.27 3.02 8.37
C GLN A 36 3.91 2.76 7.72
N PRO A 37 2.86 3.48 8.13
CA PRO A 37 1.52 3.27 7.62
C PRO A 37 1.44 3.64 6.14
N TYR A 38 0.47 3.07 5.43
CA TYR A 38 0.16 3.51 4.08
C TYR A 38 -0.23 4.99 4.09
N PRO A 39 0.22 5.79 3.09
CA PRO A 39 -0.27 7.14 2.94
C PRO A 39 -1.80 7.12 2.86
N PHE A 40 -2.39 8.14 3.49
CA PHE A 40 -3.82 8.29 3.77
C PHE A 40 -4.74 7.69 2.70
N LYS A 41 -5.83 7.07 3.18
CA LYS A 41 -6.92 6.61 2.34
C LYS A 41 -7.52 7.85 1.67
N ILE A 42 -7.23 8.06 0.39
CA ILE A 42 -7.85 9.13 -0.38
C ILE A 42 -9.33 8.75 -0.50
N GLU A 43 -10.18 9.31 0.37
CA GLU A 43 -11.61 9.01 0.43
C GLU A 43 -12.34 9.49 -0.84
N LYS A 44 -11.87 10.61 -1.40
CA LYS A 44 -12.38 11.17 -2.65
C LYS A 44 -11.31 11.05 -3.73
N ARG A 45 -11.56 10.18 -4.72
CA ARG A 45 -10.80 10.22 -5.98
C ARG A 45 -10.97 11.62 -6.57
N ASN A 46 -9.91 12.43 -6.53
CA ASN A 46 -9.94 13.75 -7.13
C ASN A 46 -9.74 13.58 -8.64
N TYR A 47 -10.85 13.41 -9.37
CA TYR A 47 -10.85 13.31 -10.83
C TYR A 47 -10.49 14.63 -11.52
N GLU A 48 -10.35 15.74 -10.77
CA GLU A 48 -9.98 17.07 -11.28
C GLU A 48 -8.63 17.08 -12.02
N GLN A 49 -7.75 16.10 -11.79
CA GLN A 49 -6.49 16.01 -12.54
C GLN A 49 -6.64 15.55 -14.01
N LEU A 50 -7.83 15.12 -14.43
CA LEU A 50 -8.12 14.81 -15.85
C LEU A 50 -8.66 16.02 -16.63
N GLY A 51 -8.89 17.17 -15.96
CA GLY A 51 -9.41 18.39 -16.58
C GLY A 51 -8.40 19.17 -17.45
N LEU A 52 -7.22 18.61 -17.73
CA LEU A 52 -6.17 19.25 -18.55
C LEU A 52 -6.52 19.33 -20.05
N PHE A 53 -7.61 18.71 -20.50
CA PHE A 53 -8.04 18.68 -21.90
C PHE A 53 -9.48 19.21 -22.10
N GLY A 54 -10.00 19.99 -21.14
CA GLY A 54 -11.43 20.36 -21.09
C GLY A 54 -11.85 21.60 -21.87
N ASN A 55 -11.02 22.18 -22.75
CA ASN A 55 -11.37 23.39 -23.51
C ASN A 55 -10.77 23.39 -24.93
N ASP A 56 -11.20 22.47 -25.79
CA ASP A 56 -11.01 22.59 -27.26
C ASP A 56 -12.38 22.55 -27.98
N GLU A 57 -13.39 23.23 -27.43
CA GLU A 57 -14.66 23.53 -28.12
C GLU A 57 -14.90 25.06 -28.14
N GLN A 58 -13.98 25.80 -28.77
CA GLN A 58 -14.24 27.16 -29.23
C GLN A 58 -14.24 27.21 -30.76
N GLU A 59 -15.42 27.58 -31.27
CA GLU A 59 -15.83 27.97 -32.65
C GLU A 59 -15.93 26.90 -33.75
#